data_AF-A0A521RJQ3-F1
#
_entry.id   AF-A0A521RJQ3-F1
#
_cell.length_a   1.000
_cell.length_b   1.000
_cell.length_c   1.000
_cell.angle_alpha   90.00
_cell.angle_beta   90.00
_cell.angle_gamma   90.00
#
_symmetry.space_group_name_H-M   'P 1'
#
loop_
_entity.id
_entity.type
_entity.pdbx_description
1 polymer ?
#
loop_
_entity_poly.entity_id
_entity_poly.type
_entity_poly.pdbx_seq_one_letter_code
_entity_poly.pdbx_strand_id
1 'polypeptide(L)'
;MLKKAAVAALVALLPLAPALAEPAVWTWTGYGLNVPGSGKCPIYKMTIKVTVVGTDVDGWFQQEGRPERGFKATLGPDMKFKTTTIVGNGNKMDVVGSVKPGDAKIMLDGYCLFEGPLKPQ
;
A
#
# COMPACT_ATOMS: atom_id res chain seq x y z
N MET A 1 -6.94 -22.71 -65.86
CA MET A 1 -6.26 -21.59 -65.18
C MET A 1 -7.25 -20.96 -64.20
N LEU A 2 -7.33 -21.51 -62.99
CA LEU A 2 -8.34 -21.18 -61.98
C LEU A 2 -7.89 -19.92 -61.21
N LYS A 3 -8.68 -18.84 -61.27
CA LYS A 3 -8.41 -17.56 -60.59
C LYS A 3 -8.49 -17.76 -59.07
N LYS A 4 -7.38 -17.53 -58.36
CA LYS A 4 -7.30 -17.59 -56.89
C LYS A 4 -7.99 -16.36 -56.30
N ALA A 5 -8.98 -16.62 -55.45
CA ALA A 5 -9.75 -15.64 -54.71
C ALA A 5 -8.86 -14.88 -53.71
N ALA A 6 -9.04 -13.56 -53.65
CA ALA A 6 -8.51 -12.71 -52.59
C ALA A 6 -9.35 -12.96 -51.32
N VAL A 7 -8.71 -13.49 -50.27
CA VAL A 7 -9.29 -13.53 -48.92
C VAL A 7 -8.88 -12.23 -48.24
N ALA A 8 -9.85 -11.32 -48.12
CA ALA A 8 -9.69 -10.05 -47.45
C ALA A 8 -9.41 -10.26 -45.95
N ALA A 9 -8.41 -9.51 -45.46
CA ALA A 9 -7.92 -9.54 -44.10
C ALA A 9 -9.02 -9.25 -43.07
N LEU A 10 -9.18 -10.17 -42.12
CA LEU A 10 -9.99 -9.97 -40.92
C LEU A 10 -9.21 -9.04 -39.98
N VAL A 11 -9.59 -7.77 -39.94
CA VAL A 11 -9.10 -6.81 -38.92
C VAL A 11 -9.70 -7.25 -37.59
N ALA A 12 -8.91 -7.94 -36.76
CA ALA A 12 -9.28 -8.26 -35.40
C ALA A 12 -9.31 -6.96 -34.58
N LEU A 13 -10.52 -6.42 -34.37
CA LEU A 13 -10.80 -5.45 -33.31
C LEU A 13 -10.56 -6.15 -31.96
N LEU A 14 -9.37 -6.01 -31.41
CA LEU A 14 -9.13 -6.28 -29.99
C LEU A 14 -9.81 -5.14 -29.20
N PRO A 15 -10.79 -5.43 -28.32
CA PRO A 15 -11.23 -4.43 -27.36
C PRO A 15 -10.05 -4.10 -26.45
N LEU A 16 -9.62 -2.83 -26.50
CA LEU A 16 -8.77 -2.21 -25.48
C LEU A 16 -9.55 -2.19 -24.16
N ALA A 17 -9.57 -3.33 -23.46
CA ALA A 17 -9.99 -3.35 -22.08
C ALA A 17 -8.96 -2.53 -21.28
N PRO A 18 -9.37 -1.55 -20.46
CA PRO A 18 -8.44 -0.93 -19.54
C PRO A 18 -7.90 -2.05 -18.66
N ALA A 19 -6.58 -2.21 -18.63
CA ALA A 19 -5.93 -3.10 -17.68
C ALA A 19 -6.33 -2.62 -16.27
N LEU A 20 -7.31 -3.30 -15.67
CA LEU A 20 -7.60 -3.13 -14.25
C LEU A 20 -6.33 -3.57 -13.54
N ALA A 21 -5.58 -2.60 -13.01
CA ALA A 21 -4.36 -2.87 -12.29
C ALA A 21 -4.70 -3.86 -11.16
N GLU A 22 -4.10 -5.05 -11.21
CA GLU A 22 -4.30 -6.07 -10.18
C GLU A 22 -3.89 -5.46 -8.83
N PRO A 23 -4.71 -5.63 -7.77
CA PRO A 23 -4.37 -5.12 -6.46
C PRO A 23 -3.08 -5.75 -5.97
N ALA A 24 -2.07 -4.94 -5.70
CA ALA A 24 -0.87 -5.38 -5.03
C ALA A 24 -1.05 -5.16 -3.53
N VAL A 25 -0.75 -6.20 -2.73
CA VAL A 25 -0.99 -6.20 -1.29
C VAL A 25 0.32 -6.48 -0.57
N TRP A 26 0.61 -5.67 0.44
CA TRP A 26 1.77 -5.82 1.30
C TRP A 26 1.37 -5.83 2.76
N THR A 27 2.17 -6.49 3.58
CA THR A 27 1.98 -6.57 5.02
C THR A 27 3.28 -6.37 5.78
N TRP A 28 3.16 -5.79 6.97
CA TRP A 28 4.19 -5.76 7.99
C TRP A 28 3.55 -6.04 9.35
N THR A 29 4.23 -6.86 10.16
CA THR A 29 3.86 -7.06 11.57
C THR A 29 5.11 -6.92 12.42
N GLY A 30 5.02 -6.11 13.47
CA GLY A 30 6.15 -5.88 14.36
C GLY A 30 5.79 -5.09 15.61
N TYR A 31 6.81 -4.80 16.41
CA TYR A 31 6.68 -4.04 17.65
C TYR A 31 7.04 -2.57 17.43
N GLY A 32 6.46 -1.68 18.23
CA GLY A 32 6.76 -0.26 18.19
C GLY A 32 8.11 0.06 18.84
N LEU A 33 8.74 1.12 18.36
CA LEU A 33 9.93 1.73 18.95
C LEU A 33 9.53 2.96 19.75
N ASN A 34 10.24 3.19 20.85
CA ASN A 34 10.05 4.41 21.61
C ASN A 34 10.64 5.60 20.84
N VAL A 35 9.86 6.67 20.75
CA VAL A 35 10.30 8.02 20.39
C VAL A 35 10.44 8.88 21.66
N PRO A 36 11.16 10.02 21.63
CA PRO A 36 11.26 10.91 22.80
C PRO A 36 9.88 11.24 23.40
N GLY A 37 9.70 10.98 24.70
CA GLY A 37 8.42 11.18 25.40
C GLY A 37 7.48 9.97 25.42
N SER A 38 7.85 8.85 24.80
CA SER A 38 7.12 7.58 24.85
C SER A 38 7.79 6.55 25.77
N GLY A 39 7.01 5.63 26.35
CA GLY A 39 7.53 4.65 27.32
C GLY A 39 7.09 3.20 27.16
N LYS A 40 6.09 2.90 26.33
CA LYS A 40 5.47 1.56 26.24
C LYS A 40 5.45 0.99 24.82
N CYS A 41 6.18 1.58 23.88
CA CYS A 41 6.09 1.17 22.47
C CYS A 41 6.60 -0.26 22.19
N PRO A 42 7.67 -0.76 22.84
CA PRO A 42 8.17 -2.11 22.59
C PRO A 42 7.23 -3.26 22.96
N ILE A 43 6.19 -3.00 23.77
CA ILE A 43 5.15 -4.00 24.09
C ILE A 43 3.95 -3.92 23.14
N TYR A 44 3.89 -2.90 22.29
CA TYR A 44 2.80 -2.71 21.36
C TYR A 44 3.14 -3.40 20.04
N LYS A 45 2.40 -4.46 19.73
CA LYS A 45 2.49 -5.14 18.45
C LYS A 45 1.42 -4.61 17.50
N MET A 46 1.81 -4.40 16.25
CA MET A 46 0.94 -3.87 15.22
C MET A 46 1.11 -4.67 13.93
N THR A 47 0.00 -4.90 13.24
CA THR A 47 -0.06 -5.39 11.86
C THR A 47 -0.50 -4.24 10.96
N ILE A 48 0.15 -4.07 9.82
CA ILE A 48 -0.14 -3.07 8.81
C ILE A 48 -0.30 -3.78 7.48
N LYS A 49 -1.40 -3.52 6.79
CA LYS A 49 -1.68 -3.97 5.43
C LYS A 49 -1.76 -2.75 4.53
N VAL A 50 -1.08 -2.80 3.39
CA VAL A 50 -1.12 -1.76 2.35
C VAL A 50 -1.61 -2.41 1.08
N THR A 51 -2.67 -1.88 0.48
CA THR A 51 -3.18 -2.30 -0.82
C THR A 51 -2.96 -1.15 -1.80
N VAL A 52 -2.39 -1.45 -2.97
CA VAL A 52 -2.23 -0.49 -4.06
C VAL A 52 -3.01 -0.98 -5.27
N VAL A 53 -3.87 -0.11 -5.80
CA VAL A 53 -4.61 -0.34 -7.05
C VAL A 53 -4.34 0.85 -7.96
N GLY A 54 -3.56 0.62 -9.03
CA GLY A 54 -3.04 1.73 -9.84
C GLY A 54 -2.17 2.66 -8.99
N THR A 55 -2.63 3.90 -8.77
CA THR A 55 -1.98 4.87 -7.89
C THR A 55 -2.66 5.03 -6.53
N ASP A 56 -3.81 4.40 -6.31
CA ASP A 56 -4.53 4.54 -5.04
C ASP A 56 -3.91 3.64 -3.99
N VAL A 57 -3.61 4.21 -2.82
CA VAL A 57 -3.06 3.48 -1.67
C VAL A 57 -4.13 3.43 -0.59
N ASP A 58 -4.51 2.21 -0.22
CA ASP A 58 -5.38 1.93 0.92
C ASP A 58 -4.62 1.18 2.01
N GLY A 59 -4.40 1.84 3.14
CA GLY A 59 -3.69 1.27 4.28
C GLY A 59 -4.62 0.96 5.44
N TRP A 60 -4.44 -0.20 6.04
CA TRP A 60 -5.13 -0.64 7.25
C TRP A 60 -4.11 -1.08 8.28
N PHE A 61 -4.32 -0.74 9.55
CA PHE A 61 -3.43 -1.14 10.62
C PHE A 61 -4.20 -1.43 11.90
N GLN A 62 -3.71 -2.43 12.62
CA GLN A 62 -4.31 -2.87 13.87
C GLN A 62 -3.20 -3.13 14.89
N GLN A 63 -3.24 -2.35 15.97
CA GLN A 63 -2.50 -2.65 17.18
C GLN A 63 -3.26 -3.71 17.97
N GLU A 64 -2.56 -4.72 18.51
CA GLU A 64 -3.18 -5.76 19.34
C GLU A 64 -3.97 -5.14 20.52
N GLY A 65 -5.21 -5.56 20.69
CA GLY A 65 -6.12 -5.03 21.71
C GLY A 65 -6.70 -3.65 21.41
N ARG A 66 -6.54 -3.11 20.19
CA ARG A 66 -7.18 -1.86 19.74
C ARG A 66 -8.01 -2.06 18.48
N PRO A 67 -9.00 -1.19 18.21
CA PRO A 67 -9.72 -1.18 16.94
C PRO A 67 -8.77 -0.99 15.77
N GLU A 68 -9.08 -1.65 14.65
CA GLU A 68 -8.42 -1.41 13.38
C GLU A 68 -8.71 0.03 12.89
N ARG A 69 -7.74 0.61 12.20
CA ARG A 69 -7.79 1.96 11.62
C ARG A 69 -7.19 1.95 10.23
N GLY A 70 -7.42 3.01 9.47
CA GLY A 70 -6.93 3.11 8.10
C GLY A 70 -6.36 4.46 7.74
N PHE A 71 -5.71 4.49 6.58
CA PHE A 71 -5.23 5.70 5.93
C PHE A 71 -5.41 5.56 4.42
N LYS A 72 -5.57 6.71 3.75
CA LYS A 72 -5.58 6.80 2.29
C LYS A 72 -4.41 7.66 1.84
N ALA A 73 -3.78 7.27 0.75
CA ALA A 73 -2.74 8.06 0.10
C ALA A 73 -2.77 7.83 -1.42
N THR A 74 -1.94 8.57 -2.14
CA THR A 74 -1.69 8.37 -3.56
C THR A 74 -0.22 8.02 -3.75
N LEU A 75 0.04 7.00 -4.56
CA LEU A 75 1.37 6.56 -4.91
C LEU A 75 1.99 7.56 -5.88
N GLY A 76 3.14 8.11 -5.50
CA GLY A 76 3.95 8.97 -6.34
C GLY A 76 4.70 8.19 -7.44
N PRO A 77 5.28 8.90 -8.41
CA PRO A 77 6.01 8.29 -9.53
C PRO A 77 7.25 7.49 -9.10
N ASP A 78 7.78 7.75 -7.91
CA ASP A 78 8.90 7.00 -7.32
C ASP A 78 8.46 5.79 -6.48
N MET A 79 7.18 5.40 -6.59
CA MET A 79 6.54 4.33 -5.80
C MET A 79 6.61 4.58 -4.29
N LYS A 80 6.52 5.85 -3.89
CA LYS A 80 6.40 6.26 -2.48
C LYS A 80 5.07 6.97 -2.22
N PHE A 81 4.66 6.99 -0.97
CA PHE A 81 3.48 7.71 -0.54
C PHE A 81 3.72 8.33 0.84
N LYS A 82 3.03 9.44 1.09
CA LYS A 82 3.00 10.10 2.40
C LYS A 82 1.58 10.60 2.67
N THR A 83 1.12 10.41 3.90
CA THR A 83 -0.17 10.92 4.37
C THR A 83 -0.14 11.08 5.89
N THR A 84 -1.22 11.59 6.46
CA THR A 84 -1.44 11.66 7.91
C THR A 84 -2.80 11.03 8.20
N THR A 85 -2.89 10.22 9.25
CA THR A 85 -4.15 9.60 9.68
C THR A 85 -4.52 9.99 11.12
N ILE A 86 -5.81 9.95 11.43
CA ILE A 86 -6.36 10.24 12.76
C ILE A 86 -6.54 8.93 13.53
N VAL A 87 -5.83 8.80 14.65
CA VAL A 87 -5.78 7.57 15.46
C VAL A 87 -6.67 7.59 16.71
N GLY A 88 -7.63 8.52 16.74
CA GLY A 88 -8.63 8.67 17.82
C GLY A 88 -8.32 9.83 18.76
N ASN A 89 -9.37 10.41 19.35
CA ASN A 89 -9.30 11.59 20.23
C ASN A 89 -8.52 12.78 19.63
N GLY A 90 -8.57 12.93 18.29
CA GLY A 90 -7.84 13.98 17.57
C GLY A 90 -6.35 13.74 17.40
N ASN A 91 -5.79 12.65 17.93
CA ASN A 91 -4.39 12.30 17.74
C ASN A 91 -4.10 11.97 16.28
N LYS A 92 -2.94 12.42 15.80
CA LYS A 92 -2.48 12.22 14.43
C LYS A 92 -1.29 11.26 14.42
N MET A 93 -1.11 10.62 13.27
CA MET A 93 0.03 9.77 12.96
C MET A 93 0.45 10.04 11.52
N ASP A 94 1.73 10.31 11.32
CA ASP A 94 2.30 10.47 10.00
C ASP A 94 2.62 9.10 9.40
N VAL A 95 2.31 8.95 8.13
CA VAL A 95 2.49 7.70 7.40
C VAL A 95 3.39 7.99 6.21
N VAL A 96 4.49 7.26 6.13
CA VAL A 96 5.41 7.30 4.98
C VAL A 96 5.68 5.87 4.56
N GLY A 97 5.54 5.58 3.26
CA GLY A 97 5.82 4.25 2.75
C GLY A 97 6.39 4.26 1.35
N SER A 98 6.95 3.11 0.98
CA SER A 98 7.36 2.79 -0.38
C SER A 98 6.97 1.35 -0.70
N VAL A 99 6.56 1.12 -1.94
CA VAL A 99 6.33 -0.21 -2.51
C VAL A 99 7.30 -0.48 -3.68
N LYS A 100 8.39 0.28 -3.75
CA LYS A 100 9.44 0.09 -4.76
C LYS A 100 10.05 -1.31 -4.62
N PRO A 101 10.25 -2.06 -5.72
CA PRO A 101 10.93 -3.35 -5.68
C PRO A 101 12.31 -3.23 -5.02
N GLY A 102 12.56 -4.06 -4.01
CA GLY A 102 13.82 -4.06 -3.24
C GLY A 102 13.92 -2.98 -2.15
N ASP A 103 12.97 -2.05 -2.03
CA ASP A 103 12.92 -1.02 -0.97
C ASP A 103 11.49 -0.82 -0.44
N ALA A 104 10.69 -1.90 -0.42
CA ALA A 104 9.34 -1.85 0.09
C ALA A 104 9.36 -1.75 1.62
N LYS A 105 8.83 -0.66 2.17
CA LYS A 105 8.87 -0.34 3.60
C LYS A 105 7.75 0.59 4.01
N ILE A 106 7.46 0.61 5.30
CA ILE A 106 6.44 1.47 5.90
C ILE A 106 6.97 2.07 7.19
N MET A 107 6.52 3.29 7.50
CA MET A 107 6.75 4.00 8.74
C MET A 107 5.46 4.71 9.16
N LEU A 108 4.98 4.38 10.36
CA LEU A 108 3.88 5.04 11.04
C LEU A 108 4.46 5.73 12.28
N ASP A 109 4.52 7.05 12.25
CA ASP A 109 5.13 7.88 13.28
C ASP A 109 4.06 8.68 14.05
N GLY A 110 4.01 8.47 15.36
CA GLY A 110 3.02 9.07 16.26
C GLY A 110 3.50 8.98 17.70
N TYR A 111 2.65 8.54 18.63
CA TYR A 111 3.12 8.27 20.00
C TYR A 111 4.18 7.17 20.07
N CYS A 112 4.13 6.21 19.14
CA CYS A 112 5.14 5.19 18.93
C CYS A 112 5.53 5.18 17.46
N LEU A 113 6.79 4.82 17.19
CA LEU A 113 7.27 4.61 15.84
C LEU A 113 7.07 3.14 15.46
N PHE A 114 6.37 2.87 14.37
CA PHE A 114 6.24 1.53 13.81
C PHE A 114 6.80 1.53 12.40
N GLU A 115 7.93 0.87 12.22
CA GLU A 115 8.62 0.85 10.94
C GLU A 115 9.19 -0.51 10.58
N GLY A 116 9.30 -0.77 9.28
CA GLY A 116 10.01 -1.93 8.80
C GLY A 116 9.69 -2.29 7.35
N PRO A 117 10.28 -3.41 6.87
CA PRO A 117 10.12 -3.85 5.50
C PRO A 117 8.71 -4.41 5.26
N LEU A 118 8.09 -3.96 4.18
CA LEU A 118 6.82 -4.51 3.71
C LEU A 118 7.07 -5.79 2.92
N LYS A 119 6.28 -6.84 3.20
CA LYS A 119 6.34 -8.11 2.49
C LYS A 119 5.11 -8.25 1.59
N PRO A 120 5.25 -8.67 0.32
CA PRO A 120 4.09 -8.99 -0.50
C PRO A 120 3.28 -10.12 0.15
N GLN A 121 1.95 -10.03 0.07
CA GLN A 121 1.02 -11.04 0.58
C GLN A 121 0.64 -12.04 -0.53
#